data_AF-A0A229SVM3-F1
#
_entry.id   AF-A0A229SVM3-F1
#
_cell.length_a   1.000
_cell.length_b   1.000
_cell.length_c   1.000
_cell.angle_alpha   90.00
_cell.angle_beta   90.00
_cell.angle_gamma   90.00
#
_symmetry.space_group_name_H-M   'P 1'
#
loop_
_entity.id
_entity.type
_entity.pdbx_description
1 polymer ?
#
loop_
_entity_poly.entity_id
_entity_poly.type
_entity_poly.pdbx_seq_one_letter_code
_entity_poly.pdbx_strand_id
1 'polypeptide(L)'
;MPDGATDGGGYQVRPDELLTHAKAVEQVGQTLGQALAAAEQVTMGVQAYGLICGPLFVPMVLAVSTPGLLTLGAAQEAMGTLSQSIRQAAKTYQDAEDAHSQRITGLGKDLP
;
A
#
# COMPACT_ATOMS: atom_id res chain seq x y z
N MET A 1 -21.98 33.10 -28.51
CA MET A 1 -21.55 33.46 -27.15
C MET A 1 -22.77 33.91 -26.37
N PRO A 2 -22.87 33.66 -25.05
CA PRO A 2 -22.08 32.78 -24.16
C PRO A 2 -23.02 31.73 -23.50
N ASP A 3 -22.57 30.66 -22.85
CA ASP A 3 -22.20 30.56 -21.44
C ASP A 3 -21.21 29.38 -21.31
N GLY A 4 -20.01 29.50 -20.73
CA GLY A 4 -19.83 30.07 -19.40
C GLY A 4 -19.78 28.95 -18.35
N ALA A 5 -18.97 27.90 -18.55
CA ALA A 5 -18.55 27.03 -17.49
C ALA A 5 -17.02 27.00 -17.50
N THR A 6 -16.46 27.73 -16.56
CA THR A 6 -15.05 27.75 -16.21
C THR A 6 -14.52 26.34 -16.07
N ASP A 7 -13.59 25.94 -16.93
CA ASP A 7 -12.58 24.90 -16.65
C ASP A 7 -11.67 25.42 -15.52
N GLY A 8 -12.22 25.51 -14.31
CA GLY A 8 -11.43 25.60 -13.10
C GLY A 8 -10.79 24.23 -12.95
N GLY A 9 -9.54 24.09 -13.43
CA GLY A 9 -8.73 22.87 -13.39
C GLY A 9 -8.45 22.39 -11.96
N GLY A 10 -9.49 22.03 -11.23
CA GLY A 10 -9.44 21.37 -9.94
C GLY A 10 -9.28 19.88 -10.15
N TYR A 11 -8.35 19.28 -9.43
CA TYR A 11 -8.18 17.84 -9.43
C TYR A 11 -9.40 17.20 -8.74
N GLN A 12 -10.25 16.51 -9.51
CA GLN A 12 -11.42 15.83 -8.97
C GLN A 12 -10.97 14.51 -8.34
N VAL A 13 -10.55 14.57 -7.08
CA VAL A 13 -10.18 13.37 -6.33
C VAL A 13 -11.42 12.58 -5.97
N ARG A 14 -11.48 11.32 -6.39
CA ARG A 14 -12.57 10.40 -6.03
C ARG A 14 -12.08 9.48 -4.89
N PRO A 15 -12.56 9.67 -3.64
CA PRO A 15 -12.09 8.89 -2.49
C PRO A 15 -12.25 7.38 -2.67
N ASP A 16 -13.30 6.93 -3.36
CA ASP A 16 -13.51 5.50 -3.67
C ASP A 16 -12.42 4.90 -4.57
N GLU A 17 -11.89 5.69 -5.51
CA GLU A 17 -10.78 5.25 -6.37
C GLU A 17 -9.48 5.16 -5.60
N LEU A 18 -9.23 6.09 -4.66
CA LEU A 18 -8.10 5.99 -3.73
C LEU A 18 -8.21 4.75 -2.83
N LEU A 19 -9.39 4.45 -2.31
CA LEU A 19 -9.59 3.23 -1.51
C LEU A 19 -9.39 1.95 -2.33
N THR A 20 -9.83 1.95 -3.59
CA THR A 20 -9.59 0.86 -4.53
C THR A 20 -8.10 0.66 -4.78
N HIS A 21 -7.36 1.76 -4.99
CA HIS A 21 -5.92 1.70 -5.18
C HIS A 21 -5.18 1.25 -3.90
N ALA A 22 -5.58 1.74 -2.73
CA ALA A 22 -5.04 1.29 -1.46
C ALA A 22 -5.18 -0.22 -1.26
N LYS A 23 -6.34 -0.78 -1.64
CA LYS A 23 -6.57 -2.23 -1.61
C LYS A 23 -5.65 -2.99 -2.58
N ALA A 24 -5.43 -2.45 -3.77
CA ALA A 24 -4.50 -3.05 -4.74
C ALA A 24 -3.05 -3.05 -4.20
N VAL A 25 -2.61 -1.94 -3.60
CA VAL A 25 -1.28 -1.84 -2.96
C VAL A 25 -1.15 -2.82 -1.79
N GLU A 26 -2.20 -2.94 -0.97
CA GLU A 26 -2.26 -3.90 0.12
C GLU A 26 -2.13 -5.35 -0.38
N GLN A 27 -2.79 -5.68 -1.50
CA GLN A 27 -2.70 -7.01 -2.12
C GLN A 27 -1.27 -7.33 -2.62
N VAL A 28 -0.54 -6.33 -3.14
CA VAL A 28 0.88 -6.49 -3.47
C VAL A 28 1.69 -6.78 -2.20
N GLY A 29 1.45 -6.03 -1.12
CA GLY A 29 2.07 -6.30 0.19
C GLY A 29 1.80 -7.72 0.70
N GLN A 30 0.57 -8.21 0.59
CA GLN A 30 0.21 -9.58 0.96
C GLN A 30 0.96 -10.63 0.12
N THR A 31 1.11 -10.38 -1.17
CA THR A 31 1.86 -11.27 -2.08
C THR A 31 3.34 -11.31 -1.70
N LEU A 32 3.93 -10.17 -1.34
CA LEU A 32 5.30 -10.11 -0.83
C LEU A 32 5.47 -10.88 0.49
N GLY A 33 4.48 -10.79 1.39
CA GLY A 33 4.48 -11.58 2.63
C GLY A 33 4.38 -13.10 2.39
N GLN A 34 3.57 -13.52 1.41
CA GLN A 34 3.54 -14.93 0.98
C GLN A 34 4.88 -15.39 0.41
N ALA A 35 5.52 -14.56 -0.42
CA ALA A 35 6.83 -14.85 -0.97
C ALA A 35 7.92 -14.94 0.11
N LEU A 36 7.88 -14.05 1.12
CA LEU A 36 8.77 -14.10 2.28
C LEU A 36 8.60 -15.40 3.07
N ALA A 37 7.36 -15.76 3.43
CA ALA A 37 7.08 -17.00 4.15
C ALA A 37 7.56 -18.25 3.39
N ALA A 38 7.36 -18.28 2.08
CA ALA A 38 7.87 -19.37 1.23
C ALA A 38 9.42 -19.40 1.22
N ALA A 39 10.07 -18.23 1.13
CA ALA A 39 11.52 -18.14 1.10
C ALA A 39 12.17 -18.50 2.46
N GLU A 40 11.52 -18.20 3.59
CA GLU A 40 11.92 -18.67 4.92
C GLU A 40 11.83 -20.19 5.03
N GLN A 41 10.76 -20.78 4.49
CA GLN A 41 10.59 -22.24 4.48
C GLN A 41 11.68 -22.95 3.66
N VAL A 42 12.10 -22.38 2.53
CA VAL A 42 13.23 -22.90 1.73
C VAL A 42 14.55 -22.76 2.50
N THR A 43 14.76 -21.65 3.20
CA THR A 43 15.96 -21.43 4.02
C THR A 43 16.06 -22.45 5.17
N MET A 44 14.94 -22.89 5.73
CA MET A 44 14.94 -24.04 6.66
C MET A 44 15.39 -25.34 5.97
N GLY A 45 14.97 -25.56 4.72
CA GLY A 45 15.45 -26.68 3.90
C GLY A 45 16.96 -26.66 3.62
N VAL A 46 17.59 -25.48 3.61
CA VAL A 46 19.05 -25.34 3.45
C VAL A 46 19.82 -25.98 4.62
N GLN A 47 19.21 -26.07 5.81
CA GLN A 47 19.78 -26.77 6.97
C GLN A 47 19.81 -28.29 6.77
N ALA A 48 19.04 -28.82 5.81
CA ALA A 48 19.03 -30.23 5.45
C ALA A 48 20.14 -30.62 4.44
N TYR A 49 20.99 -29.68 3.98
CA TYR A 49 22.11 -29.98 3.06
C TYR A 49 23.18 -30.94 3.66
N GLY A 50 23.00 -31.40 4.89
CA GLY A 50 23.82 -32.42 5.52
C GLY A 50 25.24 -31.93 5.84
N LEU A 51 25.97 -32.72 6.64
CA LEU A 51 27.30 -32.37 7.13
C LEU A 51 28.36 -32.22 6.02
N ILE A 52 28.13 -32.77 4.83
CA ILE A 52 29.13 -32.81 3.75
C ILE A 52 28.92 -31.64 2.75
N CYS A 53 27.69 -31.41 2.28
CA CYS A 53 27.41 -30.31 1.35
C CYS A 53 27.10 -28.98 2.07
N GLY A 54 26.70 -29.06 3.34
CA GLY A 54 26.41 -27.90 4.19
C GLY A 54 27.55 -26.88 4.27
N PRO A 55 28.77 -27.27 4.70
CA PRO A 55 29.85 -26.32 4.97
C PRO A 55 30.34 -25.53 3.75
N LEU A 56 30.24 -26.12 2.55
CA LEU A 56 30.75 -25.50 1.33
C LEU A 56 29.70 -24.60 0.65
N PHE A 57 28.45 -25.05 0.58
CA PHE A 57 27.43 -24.40 -0.26
C PHE A 57 26.47 -23.50 0.53
N VAL A 58 26.17 -23.82 1.80
CA VAL A 58 25.23 -23.04 2.62
C VAL A 58 25.69 -21.59 2.82
N PRO A 59 26.98 -21.29 3.09
CA PRO A 59 27.42 -19.90 3.25
C PRO A 59 27.22 -19.05 1.99
N MET A 60 27.45 -19.63 0.80
CA MET A 60 27.24 -18.94 -0.47
C MET A 60 25.76 -18.66 -0.73
N VAL A 61 24.88 -19.61 -0.42
CA VAL A 61 23.42 -19.42 -0.56
C VAL A 61 22.92 -18.36 0.43
N LEU A 62 23.35 -18.44 1.70
CA LEU A 62 22.92 -17.50 2.75
C LEU A 62 23.41 -16.06 2.50
N ALA A 63 24.58 -15.89 1.86
CA ALA A 63 25.09 -14.57 1.51
C ALA A 63 24.16 -13.78 0.57
N VAL A 64 23.36 -14.48 -0.25
CA VAL A 64 22.41 -13.86 -1.18
C VAL A 64 20.98 -13.93 -0.64
N SER A 65 20.58 -15.05 -0.03
CA SER A 65 19.21 -15.23 0.45
C SER A 65 18.89 -14.33 1.65
N THR A 66 19.84 -14.12 2.57
CA THR A 66 19.58 -13.31 3.78
C THR A 66 19.26 -11.85 3.46
N PRO A 67 20.05 -11.14 2.62
CA PRO A 67 19.66 -9.81 2.15
C PRO A 67 18.33 -9.83 1.40
N GLY A 68 18.07 -10.86 0.59
CA GLY A 68 16.80 -11.01 -0.14
C GLY A 68 15.57 -11.12 0.77
N LEU A 69 15.66 -11.89 1.87
CA LEU A 69 14.58 -11.97 2.86
C LEU A 69 14.33 -10.61 3.53
N LEU A 70 15.40 -9.90 3.87
CA LEU A 70 15.30 -8.56 4.46
C LEU A 70 14.65 -7.55 3.50
N THR A 71 15.01 -7.57 2.22
CA THR A 71 14.42 -6.67 1.22
C THR A 71 12.95 -7.00 0.95
N LEU A 72 12.57 -8.28 0.92
CA LEU A 72 11.17 -8.70 0.81
C LEU A 72 10.34 -8.21 2.01
N GLY A 73 10.86 -8.35 3.22
CA GLY A 73 10.21 -7.83 4.43
C GLY A 73 10.05 -6.30 4.41
N ALA A 74 11.12 -5.58 4.06
CA ALA A 74 11.07 -4.12 3.93
C ALA A 74 10.08 -3.66 2.85
N ALA A 75 10.01 -4.37 1.72
CA ALA A 75 9.05 -4.09 0.66
C ALA A 75 7.60 -4.33 1.13
N GLN A 76 7.32 -5.41 1.85
CA GLN A 76 6.01 -5.68 2.44
C GLN A 76 5.58 -4.55 3.40
N GLU A 77 6.47 -4.11 4.30
CA GLU A 77 6.20 -3.03 5.24
C GLU A 77 5.96 -1.69 4.53
N ALA A 78 6.75 -1.39 3.50
CA ALA A 78 6.58 -0.19 2.69
C ALA A 78 5.24 -0.17 1.96
N MET A 79 4.80 -1.31 1.39
CA MET A 79 3.47 -1.41 0.77
C MET A 79 2.35 -1.22 1.79
N GLY A 80 2.49 -1.80 2.99
CA GLY A 80 1.54 -1.59 4.10
C GLY A 80 1.42 -0.11 4.47
N THR A 81 2.55 0.56 4.69
CA THR A 81 2.62 2.00 4.99
C THR A 81 1.98 2.83 3.89
N LEU A 82 2.31 2.56 2.62
CA LEU A 82 1.74 3.27 1.48
C LEU A 82 0.22 3.10 1.40
N SER A 83 -0.30 1.89 1.59
CA SER A 83 -1.74 1.62 1.60
C SER A 83 -2.46 2.45 2.68
N GLN A 84 -1.84 2.58 3.86
CA GLN A 84 -2.40 3.35 4.97
C GLN A 84 -2.36 4.85 4.70
N SER A 85 -1.28 5.36 4.10
CA SER A 85 -1.20 6.76 3.65
C SER A 85 -2.27 7.10 2.62
N ILE A 86 -2.54 6.20 1.65
CA ILE A 86 -3.59 6.41 0.65
C ILE A 86 -4.98 6.43 1.32
N ARG A 87 -5.25 5.50 2.25
CA ARG A 87 -6.51 5.49 3.03
C ARG A 87 -6.68 6.77 3.84
N GLN A 88 -5.61 7.26 4.45
CA GLN A 88 -5.63 8.51 5.20
C GLN A 88 -5.91 9.72 4.29
N ALA A 89 -5.31 9.76 3.10
CA ALA A 89 -5.60 10.79 2.11
C ALA A 89 -7.07 10.76 1.68
N ALA A 90 -7.61 9.58 1.37
CA ALA A 90 -9.02 9.40 1.00
C ALA A 90 -9.95 9.93 2.10
N LYS A 91 -9.65 9.61 3.37
CA LYS A 91 -10.40 10.13 4.52
C LYS A 91 -10.34 11.66 4.61
N THR A 92 -9.17 12.26 4.45
CA THR A 92 -9.02 13.73 4.47
C THR A 92 -9.87 14.40 3.38
N TYR A 93 -9.96 13.80 2.19
CA TYR A 93 -10.85 14.32 1.15
C TYR A 93 -12.34 14.18 1.50
N GLN A 94 -12.76 13.05 2.07
CA GLN A 94 -14.14 12.85 2.53
C GLN A 94 -14.52 13.84 3.64
N ASP A 95 -13.66 14.00 4.64
CA ASP A 95 -13.89 14.93 5.75
C ASP A 95 -14.03 16.38 5.25
N ALA A 96 -13.24 16.77 4.24
CA ALA A 96 -13.32 18.10 3.63
C ALA A 96 -14.64 18.32 2.87
N GLU A 97 -15.09 17.32 2.11
CA GLU A 97 -16.36 17.34 1.38
C GLU A 97 -17.54 17.41 2.35
N ASP A 98 -17.55 16.55 3.38
CA ASP A 98 -18.61 16.53 4.40
C ASP A 98 -18.71 17.86 5.14
N ALA A 99 -17.58 18.44 5.53
CA ALA A 99 -17.56 19.76 6.17
C ALA A 99 -18.06 20.87 5.24
N HIS A 100 -17.80 20.78 3.94
CA HIS A 100 -18.31 21.74 2.95
C HIS A 100 -19.83 21.57 2.73
N SER A 101 -20.28 20.34 2.54
CA SER A 101 -21.70 19.98 2.39
C SER A 101 -22.54 20.37 3.60
N GLN A 102 -22.04 20.13 4.83
CA GLN A 102 -22.70 20.54 6.07
C GLN A 102 -22.86 22.06 6.16
N ARG A 103 -21.84 22.83 5.78
CA ARG A 103 -21.93 24.30 5.75
C ARG A 103 -22.96 24.79 4.74
N ILE A 104 -22.96 24.24 3.53
CA ILE A 104 -23.94 24.61 2.49
C ILE A 104 -25.36 24.25 2.92
N THR A 105 -25.56 23.03 3.44
CA THR A 105 -26.87 22.57 3.92
C THR A 105 -27.36 23.41 5.10
N GLY A 106 -26.46 23.80 6.01
CA GLY A 106 -26.77 24.70 7.11
C GLY A 106 -27.26 26.06 6.62
N LEU A 107 -26.51 26.69 5.70
CA LEU A 107 -26.88 27.97 5.10
C LEU A 107 -28.22 27.90 4.34
N GLY A 108 -28.48 26.81 3.62
CA GLY A 108 -29.75 26.60 2.93
C GLY A 108 -30.95 26.41 3.85
N LYS A 109 -30.72 25.96 5.10
CA LYS A 109 -31.75 25.78 6.13
C LYS A 109 -32.13 27.09 6.82
N ASP A 110 -31.25 28.09 6.75
CA ASP A 110 -31.43 29.44 7.32
C ASP A 110 -32.04 30.44 6.31
N LEU A 111 -32.34 30.03 5.08
CA LEU A 111 -33.06 30.83 4.09
C LEU A 111 -34.59 30.61 4.20
N PRO A 112 -35.41 31.69 4.26
CA PRO A 112 -36.86 31.61 4.43
C PRO A 112 -37.62 31.11 3.19
#